data_AF-A0A8B6FTM1-F1
#
_entry.id   AF-A0A8B6FTM1-F1
#
_cell.length_a   1.000
_cell.length_b   1.000
_cell.length_c   1.000
_cell.angle_alpha   90.00
_cell.angle_beta   90.00
_cell.angle_gamma   90.00
#
_symmetry.space_group_name_H-M   'P 1'
#
loop_
_entity.id
_entity.type
_entity.pdbx_description
1 polymer ?
#
loop_
_entity_poly.entity_id
_entity_poly.type
_entity_poly.pdbx_seq_one_letter_code
_entity_poly.pdbx_strand_id
1 'polypeptide(L)'
;MASNTLSQEEENYVRMSLLLTRISPRAVRVLFDKEFPPASLSFTVNDKNKKKKLNDLRVRRVINQAQWDLLFPSSAVESIFYKQGLVGSPVSQKWKAVLRLGGITMKQECDQLKAIPLDMSSQETLRNLNQANIDFQMIKQSIELIQIEHTEVQKDIKTLKSDHESLKKSNDVLQHEQAGSKQYIELVKADVTRIQIEQGSMGKSHKLLQFDHLDTKMDVLSLQLDNEMLKKSHDLLQVESVQTRTDLKELTSIHEECVPKNRRALIDQLLNEWQKNQDTLVETRAMKAVFEYVLERSCVTITASSGAGKTCTLRHVALKMKEEGYSILPVTHPNDIVQFCNPNQKTLFVIDDFCGTYSINQSDLKVGNQ
;
A
#
# COMPACT_ATOMS: atom_id res chain seq x y z
N MET A 1 63.97 36.50 42.29
CA MET A 1 65.37 36.30 42.70
C MET A 1 65.40 35.09 43.62
N ALA A 2 65.70 33.91 43.07
CA ALA A 2 65.70 32.66 43.85
C ALA A 2 67.06 32.52 44.54
N SER A 3 67.05 32.51 45.88
CA SER A 3 68.22 32.20 46.69
C SER A 3 68.49 30.69 46.60
N ASN A 4 69.45 30.31 45.76
CA ASN A 4 69.98 28.95 45.69
C ASN A 4 70.79 28.65 46.96
N THR A 5 70.11 28.22 48.02
CA THR A 5 70.74 27.61 49.19
C THR A 5 70.90 26.12 48.91
N LEU A 6 72.14 25.69 48.72
CA LEU A 6 72.53 24.28 48.61
C LEU A 6 72.01 23.51 49.84
N SER A 7 71.57 22.27 49.62
CA SER A 7 71.18 21.39 50.71
C SER A 7 72.40 21.03 51.57
N GLN A 8 72.16 20.66 52.82
CA GLN A 8 73.22 20.25 53.75
C GLN A 8 74.00 19.03 53.24
N GLU A 9 73.37 18.15 52.46
CA GLU A 9 74.02 16.99 51.83
C GLU A 9 74.96 17.43 50.70
N GLU A 10 74.55 18.43 49.91
CA GLU A 10 75.37 19.00 48.84
C GLU A 10 76.59 19.74 49.42
N GLU A 11 76.42 20.45 50.53
CA GLU A 11 77.54 21.11 51.22
C GLU A 11 78.52 20.10 51.82
N ASN A 12 78.03 19.02 52.43
CA ASN A 12 78.86 17.95 52.98
C ASN A 12 79.64 17.22 51.88
N TYR A 13 79.01 16.97 50.72
CA TYR A 13 79.68 16.38 49.57
C TYR A 13 80.83 17.25 49.04
N VAL A 14 80.61 18.57 48.93
CA VAL A 14 81.64 19.52 48.48
C VAL A 14 82.82 19.59 49.47
N ARG A 15 82.55 19.61 50.78
CA ARG A 15 83.59 19.59 51.83
C ARG A 15 84.45 18.32 51.75
N MET A 16 83.82 17.16 51.57
CA MET A 16 84.52 15.88 51.43
C MET A 16 85.38 15.84 50.15
N SER A 17 84.84 16.34 49.02
CA SER A 17 85.56 16.47 47.75
C SER A 17 86.83 17.34 47.87
N LEU A 18 86.74 18.48 48.57
CA LEU A 18 87.88 19.38 48.79
C LEU A 18 88.98 18.76 49.66
N LEU A 19 88.61 18.01 50.70
CA LEU A 19 89.55 17.29 51.56
C LEU A 19 90.35 16.23 50.77
N LEU A 20 89.66 15.49 49.89
CA LEU A 20 90.25 14.43 49.06
C LEU A 20 91.11 14.97 47.90
N THR A 21 90.73 16.10 47.32
CA THR A 21 91.41 16.63 46.12
C THR A 21 92.52 17.62 46.42
N ARG A 22 92.46 18.38 47.52
CA ARG A 22 93.42 19.48 47.79
C ARG A 22 94.34 19.24 48.98
N ILE A 23 93.84 18.67 50.07
CA ILE A 23 94.57 18.61 51.34
C ILE A 23 95.37 17.32 51.45
N SER A 24 94.74 16.18 51.16
CA SER A 24 95.37 14.87 51.26
C SER A 24 96.59 14.67 50.33
N PRO A 25 96.59 15.10 49.05
CA PRO A 25 97.78 14.96 48.20
C PRO A 25 98.98 15.77 48.70
N ARG A 26 98.75 16.96 49.28
CA ARG A 26 99.81 17.84 49.77
C ARG A 26 100.44 17.30 51.06
N ALA A 27 99.62 16.81 51.99
CA ALA A 27 100.08 16.19 53.22
C ALA A 27 100.88 14.90 52.94
N VAL A 28 100.41 14.06 52.02
CA VAL A 28 101.12 12.85 51.60
C VAL A 28 102.45 13.18 50.94
N ARG A 29 102.52 14.21 50.08
CA ARG A 29 103.76 14.59 49.39
C ARG A 29 104.83 15.15 50.33
N VAL A 30 104.45 15.98 51.31
CA VAL A 30 105.39 16.48 52.33
C VAL A 30 105.98 15.34 53.16
N LEU A 31 105.17 14.33 53.50
CA LEU A 31 105.63 13.14 54.20
C LEU A 31 106.53 12.26 53.32
N PHE A 32 106.17 12.09 52.04
CA PHE A 32 106.91 11.28 51.09
C PHE A 32 108.29 11.87 50.76
N ASP A 33 108.38 13.19 50.53
CA ASP A 33 109.65 13.88 50.24
C ASP A 33 110.58 13.88 51.47
N LYS A 34 110.03 13.80 52.69
CA LYS A 34 110.79 13.69 53.94
C LYS A 34 111.36 12.28 54.16
N GLU A 35 110.58 11.25 53.86
CA GLU A 35 110.97 9.85 54.13
C GLU A 35 111.70 9.18 52.95
N PHE A 36 111.48 9.66 51.72
CA PHE A 36 112.07 9.12 50.48
C PHE A 36 112.65 10.23 49.59
N PRO A 37 113.80 10.83 49.98
CA PRO A 37 114.45 11.82 49.13
C PRO A 37 114.84 11.21 47.78
N PRO A 38 114.78 11.96 46.66
CA PRO A 38 115.13 11.45 45.34
C PRO A 38 116.58 10.92 45.32
N ALA A 39 116.78 9.69 44.83
CA ALA A 39 118.08 9.01 44.82
C ALA A 39 119.20 9.79 44.08
N SER A 40 118.84 10.74 43.20
CA SER A 40 119.76 11.57 42.43
C SER A 40 120.10 12.91 43.10
N LEU A 41 119.48 13.25 44.24
CA LEU A 41 119.66 14.54 44.91
C LEU A 41 121.10 14.69 45.45
N SER A 42 121.63 13.66 46.10
CA SER A 42 122.99 13.68 46.66
C SER A 42 124.06 13.84 45.59
N PHE A 43 123.91 13.15 44.45
CA PHE A 43 124.82 13.28 43.30
C PHE A 43 124.78 14.68 42.68
N THR A 44 123.58 15.23 42.56
CA THR A 44 123.34 16.54 41.93
C THR A 44 123.82 17.70 42.82
N VAL A 45 123.66 17.58 44.14
CA VAL A 45 124.06 18.60 45.11
C VAL A 45 125.57 18.58 45.39
N ASN A 46 126.22 17.41 45.31
CA ASN A 46 127.67 17.27 45.50
C ASN A 46 128.51 17.48 44.23
N ASP A 47 127.90 17.71 43.07
CA ASP A 47 128.61 18.13 41.85
C ASP A 47 129.31 19.48 42.08
N LYS A 48 130.63 19.52 41.85
CA LYS A 48 131.50 20.69 42.08
C LYS A 48 131.00 21.94 41.35
N ASN A 49 130.49 21.79 40.12
CA ASN A 49 130.02 22.92 39.32
C ASN A 49 128.72 23.50 39.88
N LYS A 50 127.80 22.63 40.32
CA LYS A 50 126.51 23.02 40.89
C LYS A 50 126.67 23.58 42.30
N LYS A 51 127.55 23.02 43.11
CA LYS A 51 127.90 23.54 44.45
C LYS A 51 128.50 24.94 44.39
N LYS A 52 129.36 25.22 43.39
CA LYS A 52 129.90 26.58 43.15
C LYS A 52 128.78 27.57 42.79
N LYS A 53 127.84 27.16 41.96
CA LYS A 53 126.67 27.97 41.57
C LYS A 53 125.71 28.21 42.74
N LEU A 54 125.45 27.20 43.57
CA LEU A 54 124.67 27.31 44.80
C LEU A 54 125.32 28.26 45.80
N ASN A 55 126.66 28.22 45.93
CA ASN A 55 127.38 29.12 46.82
C ASN A 55 127.33 30.58 46.31
N ASP A 56 127.43 30.81 45.00
CA ASP A 56 127.24 32.14 44.40
C ASP A 56 125.81 32.67 44.66
N LEU A 57 124.79 31.80 44.56
CA LEU A 57 123.41 32.14 44.91
C LEU A 57 123.21 32.44 46.40
N ARG A 58 123.93 31.76 47.29
CA ARG A 58 123.95 32.06 48.74
C ARG A 58 124.58 33.42 49.02
N VAL A 59 125.73 33.73 48.40
CA VAL A 59 126.40 35.03 48.54
C VAL A 59 125.50 36.15 48.02
N ARG A 60 124.75 35.91 46.95
CA ARG A 60 123.74 36.83 46.40
C ARG A 60 122.43 36.88 47.20
N ARG A 61 122.33 36.17 48.34
CA ARG A 61 121.14 36.07 49.20
C ARG A 61 119.86 35.56 48.53
N VAL A 62 119.98 34.86 47.41
CA VAL A 62 118.84 34.20 46.74
C VAL A 62 118.41 32.94 47.51
N ILE A 63 119.37 32.26 48.15
CA ILE A 63 119.14 31.13 49.06
C ILE A 63 119.38 31.62 50.50
N ASN A 64 118.39 31.46 51.37
CA ASN A 64 118.52 31.85 52.77
C ASN A 64 119.27 30.79 53.60
N GLN A 65 119.69 31.14 54.82
CA GLN A 65 120.50 30.25 55.65
C GLN A 65 119.76 28.95 56.02
N ALA A 66 118.46 29.02 56.32
CA ALA A 66 117.66 27.83 56.64
C ALA A 66 117.57 26.83 55.47
N GLN A 67 117.41 27.34 54.24
CA GLN A 67 117.42 26.53 53.01
C GLN A 67 118.80 25.95 52.72
N TRP A 68 119.85 26.68 53.06
CA TRP A 68 121.23 26.20 52.94
C TRP A 68 121.50 25.05 53.92
N ASP A 69 121.06 25.18 55.16
CA ASP A 69 121.25 24.17 56.22
C ASP A 69 120.45 22.87 55.94
N LEU A 70 119.32 22.98 55.21
CA LEU A 70 118.58 21.83 54.68
C LEU A 70 119.33 21.08 53.58
N LEU A 71 120.11 21.77 52.75
CA LEU A 71 120.87 21.18 51.64
C LEU A 71 122.26 20.69 52.08
N PHE A 72 122.91 21.39 53.01
CA PHE A 72 124.23 21.10 53.54
C PHE A 72 124.22 21.27 55.07
N PRO A 73 123.75 20.28 55.83
CA PRO A 73 123.76 20.36 57.29
C PRO A 73 125.20 20.48 57.81
N SER A 74 125.48 21.50 58.62
CA SER A 74 126.77 21.67 59.30
C SER A 74 127.09 20.45 60.18
N SER A 75 128.30 19.93 60.03
CA SER A 75 128.77 18.65 60.57
C SER A 75 128.58 18.49 62.09
N ALA A 76 127.57 17.71 62.47
CA ALA A 76 127.54 16.92 63.71
C ALA A 76 126.63 15.67 63.62
N VAL A 77 126.00 15.43 62.46
CA VAL A 77 125.23 14.20 62.17
C VAL A 77 125.72 13.60 60.84
N GLU A 78 127.03 13.40 60.74
CA GLU A 78 127.52 12.39 59.80
C GLU A 78 127.17 11.01 60.36
N SER A 79 126.58 10.18 59.49
CA SER A 79 126.30 8.75 59.70
C SER A 79 124.94 8.34 60.28
N ILE A 80 123.82 8.80 59.69
CA ILE A 80 122.65 7.91 59.50
C ILE A 80 122.11 7.94 58.06
N PHE A 81 122.44 8.95 57.23
CA PHE A 81 121.71 9.16 55.97
C PHE A 81 122.44 8.83 54.66
N TYR A 82 123.71 8.38 54.65
CA TYR A 82 124.42 8.09 53.39
C TYR A 82 125.45 6.95 53.42
N LYS A 83 125.13 5.80 54.02
CA LYS A 83 125.81 4.52 53.70
C LYS A 83 124.81 3.37 53.76
N GLN A 84 124.95 2.45 52.79
CA GLN A 84 124.22 1.18 52.61
C GLN A 84 122.82 1.34 51.97
N GLY A 85 122.50 0.84 50.77
CA GLY A 85 123.23 -0.09 49.92
C GLY A 85 123.41 -1.44 50.62
N LEU A 86 122.40 -2.31 50.51
CA LEU A 86 122.33 -3.73 50.94
C LEU A 86 121.45 -4.05 52.17
N VAL A 87 120.32 -4.71 51.87
CA VAL A 87 119.64 -5.82 52.59
C VAL A 87 118.94 -5.53 53.95
N GLY A 88 117.59 -5.62 53.94
CA GLY A 88 116.71 -6.00 55.06
C GLY A 88 116.17 -4.86 55.95
N SER A 89 114.87 -4.50 55.85
CA SER A 89 114.29 -3.37 56.63
C SER A 89 113.10 -3.70 57.55
N PRO A 90 113.13 -3.27 58.83
CA PRO A 90 112.06 -3.32 59.84
C PRO A 90 111.07 -2.14 59.72
N VAL A 91 110.30 -2.08 58.63
CA VAL A 91 109.29 -1.02 58.37
C VAL A 91 107.95 -1.29 59.08
N SER A 92 107.65 -2.54 59.44
CA SER A 92 106.32 -2.97 59.91
C SER A 92 105.94 -2.50 61.33
N GLN A 93 106.91 -2.25 62.21
CA GLN A 93 106.62 -1.91 63.62
C GLN A 93 106.31 -0.42 63.84
N LYS A 94 106.85 0.50 63.02
CA LYS A 94 106.60 1.95 63.16
C LYS A 94 105.20 2.37 62.69
N TRP A 95 104.64 1.71 61.66
CA TRP A 95 103.29 2.00 61.16
C TRP A 95 102.16 1.61 62.12
N LYS A 96 102.36 0.59 62.95
CA LYS A 96 101.35 0.12 63.93
C LYS A 96 101.12 1.06 65.12
N ALA A 97 102.02 2.00 65.39
CA ALA A 97 101.88 2.97 66.48
C ALA A 97 101.07 4.21 66.05
N VAL A 98 101.30 4.69 64.82
CA VAL A 98 100.63 5.88 64.26
C VAL A 98 99.13 5.64 64.02
N LEU A 99 98.75 4.45 63.54
CA LEU A 99 97.36 4.06 63.34
C LEU A 99 96.54 3.97 64.65
N ARG A 100 97.18 3.62 65.79
CA ARG A 100 96.49 3.50 67.07
C ARG A 100 96.16 4.84 67.72
N LEU A 101 97.01 5.84 67.57
CA LEU A 101 96.80 7.16 68.16
C LEU A 101 95.72 7.96 67.41
N GLY A 102 95.71 7.92 66.08
CA GLY A 102 94.70 8.63 65.28
C GLY A 102 93.27 8.08 65.43
N GLY A 103 93.12 6.77 65.67
CA GLY A 103 91.81 6.15 65.87
C GLY A 103 91.16 6.46 67.23
N ILE A 104 91.96 6.71 68.27
CA ILE A 104 91.45 7.03 69.62
C ILE A 104 90.94 8.47 69.67
N THR A 105 91.63 9.42 69.03
CA THR A 105 91.24 10.83 69.00
C THR A 105 89.94 11.05 68.23
N MET A 106 89.78 10.43 67.06
CA MET A 106 88.53 10.54 66.28
C MET A 106 87.33 9.93 66.99
N LYS A 107 87.52 8.84 67.75
CA LYS A 107 86.43 8.23 68.52
C LYS A 107 85.99 9.13 69.68
N GLN A 108 86.93 9.77 70.38
CA GLN A 108 86.62 10.72 71.45
C GLN A 108 85.90 11.97 70.93
N GLU A 109 86.30 12.52 69.79
CA GLU A 109 85.60 13.66 69.17
C GLU A 109 84.17 13.30 68.74
N CYS A 110 83.97 12.09 68.21
CA CYS A 110 82.65 11.62 67.81
C CYS A 110 81.72 11.35 69.01
N ASP A 111 82.26 10.85 70.13
CA ASP A 111 81.51 10.63 71.36
C ASP A 111 81.17 11.96 72.08
N GLN A 112 82.02 12.99 71.95
CA GLN A 112 81.73 14.34 72.45
C GLN A 112 80.61 15.04 71.67
N LEU A 113 80.54 14.86 70.34
CA LEU A 113 79.46 15.43 69.52
C LEU A 113 78.08 14.83 69.80
N LYS A 114 78.01 13.56 70.23
CA LYS A 114 76.75 12.91 70.65
C LYS A 114 76.23 13.40 72.00
N ALA A 115 77.09 13.98 72.84
CA ALA A 115 76.76 14.41 74.19
C ALA A 115 76.28 15.87 74.27
N ILE A 116 76.36 16.64 73.17
CA ILE A 116 75.90 18.04 73.12
C ILE A 116 74.38 18.05 72.90
N PRO A 117 73.57 18.63 73.82
CA PRO A 117 72.14 18.80 73.61
C PRO A 117 71.88 19.70 72.40
N LEU A 118 70.99 19.29 71.50
CA LEU A 118 70.55 20.12 70.38
C LEU A 118 70.01 21.46 70.91
N ASP A 119 70.42 22.57 70.30
CA ASP A 119 69.91 23.89 70.65
C ASP A 119 68.39 23.98 70.42
N MET A 120 67.73 24.93 71.07
CA MET A 120 66.26 25.06 71.01
C MET A 120 65.73 25.24 69.59
N SER A 121 66.50 25.89 68.70
CA SER A 121 66.14 26.09 67.29
C SER A 121 66.19 24.79 66.49
N SER A 122 67.19 23.93 66.73
CA SER A 122 67.29 22.61 66.11
C SER A 122 66.21 21.65 66.61
N GLN A 123 65.78 21.77 67.87
CA GLN A 123 64.67 20.97 68.40
C GLN A 123 63.31 21.39 67.81
N GLU A 124 63.09 22.68 67.60
CA GLU A 124 61.87 23.21 66.97
C GLU A 124 61.77 22.81 65.50
N THR A 125 62.87 22.90 64.75
CA THR A 125 62.93 22.43 63.36
C THR A 125 62.67 20.93 63.24
N LEU A 126 63.19 20.11 64.16
CA LEU A 126 62.90 18.67 64.20
C LEU A 126 61.41 18.39 64.49
N ARG A 127 60.77 19.14 65.39
CA ARG A 127 59.31 19.02 65.63
C ARG A 127 58.49 19.39 64.39
N ASN A 128 58.83 20.48 63.72
CA ASN A 128 58.16 20.91 62.49
C ASN A 128 58.32 19.88 61.37
N LEU A 129 59.51 19.28 61.25
CA LEU A 129 59.77 18.23 60.27
C LEU A 129 58.98 16.95 60.57
N ASN A 130 58.89 16.56 61.85
CA ASN A 130 58.06 15.43 62.25
C ASN A 130 56.57 15.70 61.98
N GLN A 131 56.07 16.90 62.25
CA GLN A 131 54.69 17.29 61.94
C GLN A 131 54.42 17.26 60.43
N ALA A 132 55.31 17.85 59.63
CA ALA A 132 55.19 17.84 58.18
C ALA A 132 55.21 16.41 57.61
N ASN A 133 55.97 15.50 58.22
CA ASN A 133 55.96 14.08 57.85
C ASN A 133 54.62 13.40 58.20
N ILE A 134 54.01 13.72 59.34
CA ILE A 134 52.68 13.23 59.70
C ILE A 134 51.64 13.74 58.68
N ASP A 135 51.66 15.03 58.37
CA ASP A 135 50.75 15.65 57.40
C ASP A 135 50.92 15.03 56.00
N PHE A 136 52.16 14.76 55.59
CA PHE A 136 52.44 14.08 54.32
C PHE A 136 51.84 12.67 54.27
N GLN A 137 51.92 11.89 55.37
CA GLN A 137 51.30 10.56 55.43
C GLN A 137 49.77 10.65 55.35
N MET A 138 49.14 11.64 55.99
CA MET A 138 47.70 11.85 55.89
C MET A 138 47.29 12.21 54.45
N ILE A 139 48.01 13.12 53.80
CA ILE A 139 47.75 13.48 52.40
C ILE A 139 47.89 12.28 51.48
N LYS A 140 48.90 11.43 51.71
CA LYS A 140 49.10 10.19 50.94
C LYS A 140 47.89 9.26 51.06
N GLN A 141 47.37 9.05 52.26
CA GLN A 141 46.16 8.24 52.48
C GLN A 141 44.94 8.84 51.78
N SER A 142 44.75 10.16 51.85
CA SER A 142 43.65 10.83 51.15
C SER A 142 43.75 10.68 49.62
N ILE A 143 44.95 10.75 49.05
CA ILE A 143 45.17 10.53 47.61
C ILE A 143 44.79 9.11 47.21
N GLU A 144 45.14 8.10 48.02
CA GLU A 144 44.75 6.70 47.76
C GLU A 144 43.22 6.52 47.77
N LEU A 145 42.51 7.17 48.69
CA LEU A 145 41.03 7.14 48.71
C LEU A 145 40.43 7.80 47.46
N ILE A 146 40.92 8.97 47.07
CA ILE A 146 40.47 9.69 45.86
C ILE A 146 40.71 8.84 44.61
N GLN A 147 41.82 8.09 44.56
CA GLN A 147 42.09 7.18 43.43
C GLN A 147 41.06 6.05 43.36
N ILE A 148 40.68 5.47 44.50
CA ILE A 148 39.63 4.45 44.54
C ILE A 148 38.30 5.03 44.03
N GLU A 149 37.87 6.17 44.56
CA GLU A 149 36.64 6.85 44.13
C GLU A 149 36.67 7.18 42.63
N HIS A 150 37.79 7.69 42.12
CA HIS A 150 37.95 7.95 40.69
C HIS A 150 37.81 6.67 39.86
N THR A 151 38.34 5.54 40.32
CA THR A 151 38.16 4.26 39.59
C THR A 151 36.70 3.79 39.58
N GLU A 152 35.93 4.06 40.64
CA GLU A 152 34.51 3.74 40.71
C GLU A 152 33.71 4.63 39.75
N VAL A 153 33.92 5.95 39.79
CA VAL A 153 33.31 6.89 38.84
C VAL A 153 33.64 6.53 37.39
N GLN A 154 34.87 6.07 37.10
CA GLN A 154 35.24 5.61 35.77
C GLN A 154 34.49 4.35 35.32
N LYS A 155 34.10 3.46 36.26
CA LYS A 155 33.23 2.31 35.95
C LYS A 155 31.83 2.80 35.62
N ASP A 156 31.28 3.70 36.43
CA ASP A 156 29.94 4.26 36.21
C ASP A 156 29.84 4.98 34.87
N ILE A 157 30.84 5.78 34.51
CA ILE A 157 30.92 6.43 33.20
C ILE A 157 30.89 5.41 32.05
N LYS A 158 31.56 4.27 32.20
CA LYS A 158 31.56 3.21 31.17
C LYS A 158 30.17 2.58 31.04
N THR A 159 29.52 2.29 32.17
CA THR A 159 28.15 1.74 32.18
C THR A 159 27.17 2.72 31.53
N LEU A 160 27.21 4.00 31.92
CA LEU A 160 26.35 5.04 31.36
C LEU A 160 26.55 5.23 29.85
N LYS A 161 27.78 5.08 29.35
CA LYS A 161 28.05 5.10 27.89
C LYS A 161 27.39 3.93 27.17
N SER A 162 27.45 2.73 27.76
CA SER A 162 26.78 1.55 27.21
C SER A 162 25.26 1.71 27.20
N ASP A 163 24.69 2.25 28.28
CA ASP A 163 23.25 2.51 28.39
C ASP A 163 22.81 3.57 27.37
N HIS A 164 23.59 4.63 27.20
CA HIS A 164 23.32 5.67 26.20
C HIS A 164 23.27 5.11 24.77
N GLU A 165 24.23 4.27 24.39
CA GLU A 165 24.24 3.62 23.08
C GLU A 165 23.05 2.67 22.90
N SER A 166 22.62 1.98 23.96
CA SER A 166 21.45 1.11 23.92
C SER A 166 20.15 1.91 23.77
N LEU A 167 20.02 3.02 24.50
CA LEU A 167 18.89 3.94 24.38
C LEU A 167 18.84 4.60 22.99
N LYS A 168 20.00 4.96 22.43
CA LYS A 168 20.09 5.52 21.09
C LYS A 168 19.54 4.56 20.03
N LYS A 169 19.94 3.28 20.08
CA LYS A 169 19.40 2.24 19.18
C LYS A 169 17.90 2.08 19.33
N SER A 170 17.39 2.05 20.57
CA SER A 170 15.95 1.97 20.83
C SER A 170 15.19 3.17 20.24
N ASN A 171 15.73 4.37 20.41
CA ASN A 171 15.16 5.58 19.83
C ASN A 171 15.15 5.55 18.29
N ASP A 172 16.21 5.05 17.65
CA ASP A 172 16.25 4.90 16.19
C ASP A 172 15.17 3.94 15.67
N VAL A 173 14.91 2.83 16.40
CA VAL A 173 13.81 1.90 16.10
C VAL A 173 12.45 2.60 16.23
N LEU A 174 12.22 3.34 17.32
CA LEU A 174 10.97 4.07 17.54
C LEU A 174 10.73 5.13 16.45
N GLN A 175 11.77 5.82 16.01
CA GLN A 175 11.67 6.78 14.90
C GLN A 175 11.26 6.10 13.59
N HIS A 176 11.82 4.91 13.31
CA HIS A 176 11.44 4.13 12.13
C HIS A 176 9.98 3.65 12.21
N GLU A 177 9.53 3.14 13.36
CA GLU A 177 8.13 2.74 13.58
C GLU A 177 7.16 3.92 13.46
N GLN A 178 7.55 5.09 13.98
CA GLN A 178 6.78 6.32 13.88
C GLN A 178 6.65 6.77 12.42
N ALA A 179 7.73 6.68 11.63
CA ALA A 179 7.70 6.98 10.20
C ALA A 179 6.76 6.04 9.43
N GLY A 180 6.83 4.73 9.70
CA GLY A 180 5.91 3.75 9.11
C GLY A 180 4.45 4.01 9.48
N SER A 181 4.19 4.32 10.75
CA SER A 181 2.84 4.68 11.22
C SER A 181 2.30 5.93 10.53
N LYS A 182 3.14 6.95 10.32
CA LYS A 182 2.77 8.17 9.60
C LYS A 182 2.38 7.88 8.15
N GLN A 183 3.14 7.02 7.47
CA GLN A 183 2.83 6.61 6.11
C GLN A 183 1.52 5.84 6.02
N TYR A 184 1.24 4.95 6.98
CA TYR A 184 -0.04 4.25 7.06
C TYR A 184 -1.21 5.22 7.27
N ILE A 185 -1.06 6.22 8.15
CA ILE A 185 -2.08 7.26 8.37
C ILE A 185 -2.35 8.05 7.08
N GLU A 186 -1.33 8.36 6.27
CA GLU A 186 -1.50 9.04 4.99
C GLU A 186 -2.30 8.20 3.98
N LEU A 187 -2.04 6.89 3.92
CA LEU A 187 -2.83 5.96 3.09
C LEU A 187 -4.29 5.91 3.53
N VAL A 188 -4.55 5.75 4.83
CA VAL A 188 -5.90 5.75 5.39
C VAL A 188 -6.63 7.06 5.09
N LYS A 189 -5.96 8.21 5.20
CA LYS A 189 -6.54 9.51 4.81
C LYS A 189 -6.92 9.55 3.34
N ALA A 190 -6.08 9.03 2.45
CA ALA A 190 -6.38 8.95 1.02
C ALA A 190 -7.63 8.09 0.76
N ASP A 191 -7.75 6.93 1.42
CA ASP A 191 -8.92 6.06 1.28
C ASP A 191 -10.20 6.73 1.79
N VAL A 192 -10.14 7.41 2.94
CA VAL A 192 -11.27 8.18 3.47
C VAL A 192 -11.73 9.24 2.46
N THR A 193 -10.80 9.95 1.81
CA THR A 193 -11.17 10.94 0.77
C THR A 193 -11.82 10.28 -0.45
N ARG A 194 -11.37 9.09 -0.87
CA ARG A 194 -11.99 8.33 -1.97
C ARG A 194 -13.43 7.93 -1.62
N ILE A 195 -13.63 7.36 -0.44
CA ILE A 195 -14.96 6.95 0.05
C ILE A 195 -15.91 8.15 0.08
N GLN A 196 -15.45 9.32 0.53
CA GLN A 196 -16.27 10.54 0.55
C GLN A 196 -16.69 10.99 -0.85
N ILE A 197 -15.80 10.90 -1.85
CA ILE A 197 -16.12 11.21 -3.25
C ILE A 197 -17.16 10.23 -3.79
N GLU A 198 -16.98 8.94 -3.54
CA GLU A 198 -17.92 7.88 -3.97
C GLU A 198 -19.30 8.07 -3.36
N GLN A 199 -19.38 8.36 -2.06
CA GLN A 199 -20.64 8.69 -1.38
C GLN A 199 -21.30 9.93 -1.99
N GLY A 200 -20.54 10.96 -2.33
CA GLY A 200 -21.04 12.14 -3.02
C GLY A 200 -21.60 11.84 -4.41
N SER A 201 -20.94 10.96 -5.18
CA SER A 201 -21.41 10.50 -6.48
C SER A 201 -22.71 9.68 -6.35
N MET A 202 -22.72 8.72 -5.43
CA MET A 202 -23.89 7.88 -5.14
C MET A 202 -25.11 8.72 -4.71
N GLY A 203 -24.89 9.76 -3.90
CA GLY A 203 -25.95 10.69 -3.50
C GLY A 203 -26.56 11.46 -4.68
N LYS A 204 -25.76 11.80 -5.71
CA LYS A 204 -26.26 12.41 -6.94
C LYS A 204 -27.07 11.41 -7.76
N SER A 205 -26.54 10.19 -7.96
CA SER A 205 -27.24 9.13 -8.70
C SER A 205 -28.58 8.77 -8.06
N HIS A 206 -28.64 8.70 -6.73
CA HIS A 206 -29.88 8.45 -6.00
C HIS A 206 -30.93 9.55 -6.24
N LYS A 207 -30.52 10.83 -6.24
CA LYS A 207 -31.43 11.94 -6.58
C LYS A 207 -31.93 11.83 -8.03
N LEU A 208 -31.06 11.47 -8.97
CA LEU A 208 -31.46 11.30 -10.37
C LEU A 208 -32.49 10.17 -10.52
N LEU A 209 -32.24 9.01 -9.89
CA LEU A 209 -33.19 7.89 -9.89
C LEU A 209 -34.55 8.26 -9.26
N GLN A 210 -34.57 9.14 -8.26
CA GLN A 210 -35.82 9.65 -7.71
C GLN A 210 -36.60 10.51 -8.72
N PHE A 211 -35.91 11.32 -9.52
CA PHE A 211 -36.55 12.08 -10.61
C PHE A 211 -37.07 11.14 -11.69
N ASP A 212 -36.26 10.20 -12.17
CA ASP A 212 -36.68 9.22 -13.18
C ASP A 212 -37.90 8.41 -12.69
N HIS A 213 -37.94 8.05 -11.41
CA HIS A 213 -39.08 7.37 -10.81
C HIS A 213 -40.35 8.24 -10.82
N LEU A 214 -40.23 9.54 -10.55
CA LEU A 214 -41.36 10.47 -10.60
C LEU A 214 -41.88 10.65 -12.02
N ASP A 215 -41.00 10.76 -13.01
CA ASP A 215 -41.38 10.84 -14.43
C ASP A 215 -42.09 9.56 -14.87
N THR A 216 -41.53 8.40 -14.54
CA THR A 216 -42.16 7.10 -14.84
C THR A 216 -43.54 6.98 -14.18
N LYS A 217 -43.69 7.48 -12.96
CA LYS A 217 -44.99 7.51 -12.27
C LYS A 217 -45.99 8.43 -12.97
N MET A 218 -45.53 9.56 -13.50
CA MET A 218 -46.37 10.48 -14.27
C MET A 218 -46.83 9.85 -15.59
N ASP A 219 -45.94 9.17 -16.31
CA ASP A 219 -46.27 8.44 -17.53
C ASP A 219 -47.33 7.35 -17.28
N VAL A 220 -47.16 6.58 -16.19
CA VAL A 220 -48.15 5.55 -15.80
C VAL A 220 -49.52 6.17 -15.51
N LEU A 221 -49.57 7.32 -14.84
CA LEU A 221 -50.83 8.03 -14.59
C LEU A 221 -51.47 8.53 -15.88
N SER A 222 -50.68 9.04 -16.84
CA SER A 222 -51.19 9.45 -18.15
C SER A 222 -51.79 8.28 -18.92
N LEU A 223 -51.10 7.13 -18.94
CA LEU A 223 -51.60 5.92 -19.60
C LEU A 223 -52.86 5.36 -18.92
N GLN A 224 -52.99 5.50 -17.60
CA GLN A 224 -54.21 5.13 -16.89
C GLN A 224 -55.40 5.99 -17.34
N LEU A 225 -55.20 7.29 -17.50
CA LEU A 225 -56.22 8.21 -17.98
C LEU A 225 -56.65 7.87 -19.41
N ASP A 226 -55.70 7.60 -20.30
CA ASP A 226 -55.98 7.21 -21.70
C ASP A 226 -56.77 5.91 -21.76
N ASN A 227 -56.45 4.93 -20.92
CA ASN A 227 -57.20 3.67 -20.84
C ASN A 227 -58.64 3.89 -20.36
N GLU A 228 -58.89 4.80 -19.43
CA GLU A 228 -60.26 5.15 -19.01
C GLU A 228 -61.04 5.84 -20.13
N MET A 229 -60.40 6.74 -20.88
CA MET A 229 -60.99 7.40 -22.05
C MET A 229 -61.36 6.40 -23.14
N LEU A 230 -60.47 5.44 -23.42
CA LEU A 230 -60.72 4.37 -24.40
C LEU A 230 -61.86 3.46 -23.95
N LYS A 231 -61.95 3.10 -22.67
CA LYS A 231 -63.07 2.33 -22.12
C LYS A 231 -64.40 3.05 -22.32
N LYS A 232 -64.49 4.32 -21.94
CA LYS A 232 -65.72 5.13 -22.15
C LYS A 232 -66.11 5.19 -23.63
N SER A 233 -65.14 5.38 -24.51
CA SER A 233 -65.38 5.41 -25.96
C SER A 233 -65.87 4.06 -26.50
N HIS A 234 -65.31 2.96 -26.00
CA HIS A 234 -65.76 1.62 -26.36
C HIS A 234 -67.20 1.36 -25.91
N ASP A 235 -67.56 1.75 -24.68
CA ASP A 235 -68.92 1.59 -24.15
C ASP A 235 -69.94 2.37 -24.99
N LEU A 236 -69.62 3.60 -25.42
CA LEU A 236 -70.47 4.41 -26.31
C LEU A 236 -70.69 3.73 -27.66
N LEU A 237 -69.63 3.22 -28.29
CA LEU A 237 -69.73 2.53 -29.58
C LEU A 237 -70.53 1.22 -29.47
N GLN A 238 -70.42 0.50 -28.35
CA GLN A 238 -71.26 -0.67 -28.12
C GLN A 238 -72.75 -0.29 -28.09
N VAL A 239 -73.12 0.76 -27.35
CA VAL A 239 -74.52 1.23 -27.29
C VAL A 239 -75.02 1.62 -28.68
N GLU A 240 -74.22 2.35 -29.47
CA GLU A 240 -74.59 2.78 -30.83
C GLU A 240 -74.75 1.59 -31.80
N SER A 241 -73.87 0.58 -31.70
CA SER A 241 -73.97 -0.63 -32.51
C SER A 241 -75.22 -1.47 -32.20
N VAL A 242 -75.66 -1.48 -30.93
CA VAL A 242 -76.88 -2.18 -30.53
C VAL A 242 -78.12 -1.47 -31.08
N GLN A 243 -78.13 -0.13 -31.04
CA GLN A 243 -79.23 0.69 -31.57
C GLN A 243 -79.39 0.53 -33.09
N THR A 244 -78.29 0.62 -33.84
CA THR A 244 -78.34 0.42 -35.31
C THR A 244 -78.81 -0.99 -35.69
N ARG A 245 -78.46 -2.01 -34.89
CA ARG A 245 -78.95 -3.38 -35.09
C ARG A 245 -80.44 -3.54 -34.80
N THR A 246 -81.01 -2.79 -33.85
CA THR A 246 -82.46 -2.77 -33.61
C THR A 246 -83.21 -2.11 -34.75
N ASP A 247 -82.69 -0.99 -35.26
CA ASP A 247 -83.31 -0.23 -36.36
C ASP A 247 -83.33 -1.07 -37.67
N LEU A 248 -82.27 -1.84 -37.93
CA LEU A 248 -82.20 -2.77 -39.06
C LEU A 248 -83.24 -3.91 -38.99
N LYS A 249 -83.56 -4.41 -37.80
CA LYS A 249 -84.56 -5.48 -37.63
C LYS A 249 -85.98 -5.00 -37.93
N GLU A 250 -86.31 -3.75 -37.57
CA GLU A 250 -87.62 -3.16 -37.87
C GLU A 250 -87.84 -3.00 -39.38
N LEU A 251 -86.79 -2.64 -40.14
CA LEU A 251 -86.87 -2.51 -41.60
C LEU A 251 -87.05 -3.85 -42.33
N THR A 252 -86.45 -4.94 -41.84
CA THR A 252 -86.59 -6.27 -42.48
C THR A 252 -87.99 -6.88 -42.37
N SER A 253 -88.82 -6.44 -41.43
CA SER A 253 -90.14 -7.02 -41.22
C SER A 253 -91.22 -6.54 -42.21
N ILE A 254 -90.90 -5.60 -43.10
CA ILE A 254 -91.88 -4.89 -43.96
C ILE A 254 -91.93 -5.43 -45.41
N HIS A 255 -91.05 -6.35 -45.85
CA HIS A 255 -90.87 -6.62 -47.30
C HIS A 255 -90.91 -8.09 -47.79
N GLU A 256 -91.75 -8.98 -47.23
CA GLU A 256 -91.75 -10.42 -47.62
C GLU A 256 -93.00 -11.02 -48.31
N GLU A 257 -94.05 -10.28 -48.69
CA GLU A 257 -95.19 -10.90 -49.41
C GLU A 257 -95.42 -10.32 -50.81
N CYS A 258 -94.79 -10.93 -51.83
CA CYS A 258 -94.97 -10.57 -53.24
C CYS A 258 -96.26 -11.12 -53.88
N VAL A 259 -96.92 -12.12 -53.25
CA VAL A 259 -98.21 -12.67 -53.72
C VAL A 259 -99.30 -12.38 -52.69
N PRO A 260 -100.37 -11.63 -53.03
CA PRO A 260 -101.47 -11.34 -52.14
C PRO A 260 -102.14 -12.63 -51.62
N LYS A 261 -102.46 -12.68 -50.32
CA LYS A 261 -103.05 -13.85 -49.63
C LYS A 261 -104.28 -14.43 -50.34
N ASN A 262 -105.10 -13.57 -50.94
CA ASN A 262 -106.33 -13.90 -51.64
C ASN A 262 -106.07 -14.76 -52.90
N ARG A 263 -104.97 -14.50 -53.61
CA ARG A 263 -104.58 -15.22 -54.83
C ARG A 263 -103.98 -16.58 -54.50
N ARG A 264 -103.20 -16.68 -53.41
CA ARG A 264 -102.64 -17.96 -52.91
C ARG A 264 -103.74 -18.98 -52.63
N ALA A 265 -104.81 -18.58 -51.94
CA ALA A 265 -105.94 -19.47 -51.64
C ALA A 265 -106.61 -20.05 -52.91
N LEU A 266 -106.72 -19.26 -53.99
CA LEU A 266 -107.26 -19.71 -55.27
C LEU A 266 -106.33 -20.71 -55.98
N ILE A 267 -105.01 -20.45 -55.93
CA ILE A 267 -103.99 -21.33 -56.51
C ILE A 267 -104.01 -22.69 -55.82
N ASP A 268 -104.10 -22.70 -54.48
CA ASP A 268 -104.15 -23.94 -53.70
C ASP A 268 -105.40 -24.77 -54.05
N GLN A 269 -106.56 -24.12 -54.23
CA GLN A 269 -107.78 -24.80 -54.68
C GLN A 269 -107.60 -25.44 -56.07
N LEU A 270 -106.98 -24.73 -57.01
CA LEU A 270 -106.78 -25.18 -58.38
C LEU A 270 -105.74 -26.33 -58.46
N LEU A 271 -104.67 -26.26 -57.68
CA LEU A 271 -103.69 -27.35 -57.57
C LEU A 271 -104.32 -28.62 -56.96
N ASN A 272 -105.22 -28.49 -56.00
CA ASN A 272 -105.95 -29.62 -55.43
C ASN A 272 -106.84 -30.30 -56.48
N GLU A 273 -107.47 -29.54 -57.39
CA GLU A 273 -108.22 -30.11 -58.52
C GLU A 273 -107.32 -30.87 -59.50
N TRP A 274 -106.13 -30.34 -59.78
CA TRP A 274 -105.17 -31.01 -60.66
C TRP A 274 -104.70 -32.34 -60.06
N GLN A 275 -104.44 -32.36 -58.75
CA GLN A 275 -103.99 -33.56 -58.05
C GLN A 275 -105.07 -34.66 -58.03
N LYS A 276 -106.35 -34.31 -57.82
CA LYS A 276 -107.47 -35.27 -57.93
C LYS A 276 -107.57 -35.92 -59.31
N ASN A 277 -107.25 -35.19 -60.36
CA ASN A 277 -107.28 -35.71 -61.74
C ASN A 277 -106.05 -36.59 -62.07
N GLN A 278 -105.00 -36.58 -61.24
CA GLN A 278 -103.79 -37.37 -61.45
C GLN A 278 -103.95 -38.84 -61.03
N ASP A 279 -104.84 -39.14 -60.07
CA ASP A 279 -105.05 -40.50 -59.54
C ASP A 279 -105.54 -41.51 -60.60
N THR A 280 -106.11 -41.03 -61.71
CA THR A 280 -106.60 -41.85 -62.83
C THR A 280 -105.67 -41.83 -64.06
N LEU A 281 -104.54 -41.12 -63.97
CA LEU A 281 -103.66 -40.86 -65.10
C LEU A 281 -102.54 -41.91 -65.19
N VAL A 282 -102.36 -42.50 -66.37
CA VAL A 282 -101.21 -43.36 -66.67
C VAL A 282 -100.08 -42.52 -67.27
N GLU A 283 -98.91 -42.54 -66.63
CA GLU A 283 -97.76 -41.79 -67.10
C GLU A 283 -97.26 -42.30 -68.47
N THR A 284 -97.18 -41.40 -69.43
CA THR A 284 -96.70 -41.71 -70.79
C THR A 284 -95.22 -41.37 -70.97
N ARG A 285 -94.60 -41.94 -72.02
CA ARG A 285 -93.21 -41.59 -72.40
C ARG A 285 -93.05 -40.10 -72.73
N ALA A 286 -94.09 -39.48 -73.31
CA ALA A 286 -94.09 -38.05 -73.64
C ALA A 286 -94.03 -37.18 -72.37
N MET A 287 -94.77 -37.53 -71.33
CA MET A 287 -94.76 -36.81 -70.05
C MET A 287 -93.37 -36.82 -69.39
N LYS A 288 -92.68 -37.97 -69.43
CA LYS A 288 -91.31 -38.09 -68.89
C LYS A 288 -90.31 -37.22 -69.65
N ALA A 289 -90.36 -37.25 -70.99
CA ALA A 289 -89.51 -36.42 -71.82
C ALA A 289 -89.75 -34.92 -71.57
N VAL A 290 -91.01 -34.48 -71.44
CA VAL A 290 -91.32 -33.08 -71.12
C VAL A 290 -90.79 -32.69 -69.73
N PHE A 291 -90.90 -33.57 -68.73
CA PHE A 291 -90.34 -33.32 -67.40
C PHE A 291 -88.82 -33.12 -67.44
N GLU A 292 -88.08 -33.97 -68.16
CA GLU A 292 -86.64 -33.82 -68.37
C GLU A 292 -86.29 -32.48 -69.03
N TYR A 293 -87.04 -32.08 -70.06
CA TYR A 293 -86.83 -30.78 -70.71
C TYR A 293 -87.11 -29.58 -69.80
N VAL A 294 -88.07 -29.69 -68.88
CA VAL A 294 -88.41 -28.60 -67.92
C VAL A 294 -87.34 -28.46 -66.83
N LEU A 295 -86.63 -29.54 -66.48
CA LEU A 295 -85.49 -29.45 -65.55
C LEU A 295 -84.26 -28.79 -66.19
N GLU A 296 -84.02 -29.05 -67.47
CA GLU A 296 -82.84 -28.54 -68.18
C GLU A 296 -83.00 -27.12 -68.74
N ARG A 297 -84.24 -26.68 -69.01
CA ARG A 297 -84.51 -25.40 -69.70
C ARG A 297 -85.42 -24.49 -68.89
N SER A 298 -85.14 -23.20 -68.95
CA SER A 298 -85.92 -22.15 -68.25
C SER A 298 -87.30 -21.86 -68.86
N CYS A 299 -87.57 -22.31 -70.09
CA CYS A 299 -88.85 -22.14 -70.76
C CYS A 299 -89.11 -23.33 -71.71
N VAL A 300 -90.31 -23.92 -71.61
CA VAL A 300 -90.73 -25.08 -72.42
C VAL A 300 -92.15 -24.85 -72.93
N THR A 301 -92.38 -25.13 -74.21
CA THR A 301 -93.70 -25.05 -74.85
C THR A 301 -94.11 -26.42 -75.37
N ILE A 302 -95.33 -26.87 -75.02
CA ILE A 302 -95.87 -28.17 -75.45
C ILE A 302 -96.81 -27.95 -76.63
N THR A 303 -96.41 -28.39 -77.83
CA THR A 303 -97.21 -28.29 -79.06
C THR A 303 -97.70 -29.67 -79.51
N ALA A 304 -99.00 -29.81 -79.77
CA ALA A 304 -99.61 -31.03 -80.29
C ALA A 304 -101.02 -30.74 -80.86
N SER A 305 -101.59 -31.67 -81.61
CA SER A 305 -102.97 -31.60 -82.10
C SER A 305 -104.01 -31.50 -80.97
N SER A 306 -105.21 -31.02 -81.28
CA SER A 306 -106.31 -31.02 -80.31
C SER A 306 -106.62 -32.44 -79.83
N GLY A 307 -106.91 -32.60 -78.54
CA GLY A 307 -107.15 -33.92 -77.93
C GLY A 307 -105.90 -34.75 -77.61
N ALA A 308 -104.70 -34.33 -78.00
CA ALA A 308 -103.45 -35.07 -77.76
C ALA A 308 -102.94 -35.06 -76.30
N GLY A 309 -103.72 -34.52 -75.35
CA GLY A 309 -103.34 -34.53 -73.92
C GLY A 309 -102.33 -33.45 -73.49
N LYS A 310 -102.22 -32.32 -74.21
CA LYS A 310 -101.30 -31.20 -73.87
C LYS A 310 -101.49 -30.69 -72.45
N THR A 311 -102.71 -30.25 -72.14
CA THR A 311 -103.09 -29.74 -70.81
C THR A 311 -102.88 -30.78 -69.73
N CYS A 312 -103.18 -32.05 -70.01
CA CYS A 312 -102.95 -33.15 -69.09
C CYS A 312 -101.46 -33.35 -68.80
N THR A 313 -100.61 -33.31 -69.84
CA THR A 313 -99.15 -33.41 -69.71
C THR A 313 -98.57 -32.21 -68.96
N LEU A 314 -99.03 -30.99 -69.26
CA LEU A 314 -98.59 -29.76 -68.59
C LEU A 314 -98.88 -29.81 -67.09
N ARG A 315 -100.10 -30.17 -66.69
CA ARG A 315 -100.51 -30.26 -65.29
C ARG A 315 -99.77 -31.35 -64.54
N HIS A 316 -99.57 -32.52 -65.15
CA HIS A 316 -98.79 -33.62 -64.56
C HIS A 316 -97.33 -33.23 -64.31
N VAL A 317 -96.68 -32.59 -65.29
CA VAL A 317 -95.30 -32.12 -65.16
C VAL A 317 -95.20 -31.00 -64.12
N ALA A 318 -96.16 -30.08 -64.08
CA ALA A 318 -96.19 -29.03 -63.06
C ALA A 318 -96.27 -29.62 -61.64
N LEU A 319 -97.16 -30.59 -61.40
CA LEU A 319 -97.28 -31.26 -60.09
C LEU A 319 -96.00 -31.99 -59.68
N LYS A 320 -95.32 -32.67 -60.61
CA LYS A 320 -94.00 -33.27 -60.35
C LYS A 320 -92.94 -32.23 -59.97
N MET A 321 -92.93 -31.08 -60.62
CA MET A 321 -92.02 -29.99 -60.26
C MET A 321 -92.30 -29.43 -58.86
N LYS A 322 -93.53 -29.53 -58.35
CA LYS A 322 -93.85 -29.22 -56.94
C LYS A 322 -93.08 -30.12 -55.98
N GLU A 323 -92.99 -31.41 -56.30
CA GLU A 323 -92.28 -32.41 -55.48
C GLU A 323 -90.77 -32.11 -55.44
N GLU A 324 -90.21 -31.56 -56.52
CA GLU A 324 -88.82 -31.07 -56.61
C GLU A 324 -88.58 -29.72 -55.89
N GLY A 325 -89.59 -29.22 -55.16
CA GLY A 325 -89.46 -28.01 -54.34
C GLY A 325 -89.73 -26.68 -55.05
N TYR A 326 -90.35 -26.71 -56.25
CA TYR A 326 -90.79 -25.49 -56.93
C TYR A 326 -92.18 -25.04 -56.45
N SER A 327 -92.37 -23.73 -56.29
CA SER A 327 -93.70 -23.14 -56.12
C SER A 327 -94.39 -23.04 -57.48
N ILE A 328 -95.50 -23.76 -57.69
CA ILE A 328 -96.25 -23.67 -58.94
C ILE A 328 -97.14 -22.43 -58.91
N LEU A 329 -97.04 -21.60 -59.95
CA LEU A 329 -97.92 -20.46 -60.17
C LEU A 329 -98.62 -20.55 -61.53
N PRO A 330 -99.89 -20.99 -61.57
CA PRO A 330 -100.71 -20.88 -62.77
C PRO A 330 -100.95 -19.40 -63.10
N VAL A 331 -100.67 -19.00 -64.33
CA VAL A 331 -100.87 -17.64 -64.80
C VAL A 331 -101.63 -17.64 -66.12
N THR A 332 -102.52 -16.67 -66.29
CA THR A 332 -103.34 -16.52 -67.50
C THR A 332 -102.69 -15.58 -68.51
N HIS A 333 -101.88 -14.62 -68.04
CA HIS A 333 -101.18 -13.67 -68.88
C HIS A 333 -99.68 -13.60 -68.56
N PRO A 334 -98.80 -13.45 -69.57
CA PRO A 334 -97.36 -13.30 -69.35
C PRO A 334 -96.96 -12.16 -68.38
N ASN A 335 -97.78 -11.10 -68.28
CA ASN A 335 -97.54 -9.99 -67.37
C ASN A 335 -97.59 -10.39 -65.88
N ASP A 336 -98.32 -11.45 -65.53
CA ASP A 336 -98.34 -11.98 -64.16
C ASP A 336 -96.96 -12.51 -63.74
N ILE A 337 -96.14 -12.99 -64.68
CA ILE A 337 -94.81 -13.51 -64.38
C ILE A 337 -93.93 -12.42 -63.77
N VAL A 338 -93.99 -11.20 -64.31
CA VAL A 338 -93.21 -10.06 -63.83
C VAL A 338 -93.70 -9.58 -62.46
N GLN A 339 -95.01 -9.64 -62.21
CA GLN A 339 -95.63 -9.14 -60.98
C GLN A 339 -95.40 -10.04 -59.77
N PHE A 340 -95.33 -11.36 -59.98
CA PHE A 340 -95.24 -12.35 -58.90
C PHE A 340 -93.88 -13.06 -58.86
N CYS A 341 -92.90 -12.58 -59.62
CA CYS A 341 -91.54 -13.10 -59.56
C CYS A 341 -90.93 -12.78 -58.21
N ASN A 342 -90.56 -13.82 -57.46
CA ASN A 342 -89.75 -13.70 -56.26
C ASN A 342 -88.35 -14.24 -56.56
N PRO A 343 -87.30 -13.41 -56.56
CA PRO A 343 -85.93 -13.87 -56.87
C PRO A 343 -85.35 -14.83 -55.82
N ASN A 344 -85.95 -14.89 -54.62
CA ASN A 344 -85.48 -15.74 -53.52
C ASN A 344 -86.15 -17.12 -53.49
N GLN A 345 -87.10 -17.39 -54.39
CA GLN A 345 -87.89 -18.63 -54.41
C GLN A 345 -87.90 -19.27 -55.81
N LYS A 346 -87.72 -20.59 -55.88
CA LYS A 346 -87.87 -21.33 -57.13
C LYS A 346 -89.34 -21.43 -57.50
N THR A 347 -89.76 -20.72 -58.55
CA THR A 347 -91.18 -20.65 -58.98
C THR A 347 -91.33 -21.14 -60.42
N LEU A 348 -92.29 -22.02 -60.66
CA LEU A 348 -92.68 -22.51 -62.00
C LEU A 348 -93.97 -21.82 -62.44
N PHE A 349 -93.90 -21.00 -63.48
CA PHE A 349 -95.07 -20.33 -64.06
C PHE A 349 -95.72 -21.22 -65.13
N VAL A 350 -97.01 -21.51 -64.99
CA VAL A 350 -97.73 -22.44 -65.88
C VAL A 350 -98.83 -21.68 -66.63
N ILE A 351 -98.75 -21.69 -67.96
CA ILE A 351 -99.77 -21.10 -68.85
C ILE A 351 -100.44 -22.22 -69.63
N ASP A 352 -101.69 -22.51 -69.31
CA ASP A 352 -102.54 -23.46 -70.04
C ASP A 352 -103.32 -22.69 -71.12
N ASP A 353 -103.24 -23.13 -72.37
CA ASP A 353 -103.89 -22.53 -73.54
C ASP A 353 -103.41 -21.11 -73.94
N PHE A 354 -102.12 -20.97 -74.25
CA PHE A 354 -101.50 -19.69 -74.66
C PHE A 354 -102.12 -19.04 -75.91
N CYS A 355 -102.66 -19.81 -76.85
CA CYS A 355 -103.13 -19.31 -78.16
C CYS A 355 -104.66 -19.21 -78.29
N GLY A 356 -105.43 -19.74 -77.34
CA GLY A 356 -106.89 -19.78 -77.42
C GLY A 356 -107.46 -20.63 -78.57
N THR A 357 -108.78 -20.77 -78.61
CA THR A 357 -109.54 -21.64 -79.54
C THR A 357 -109.75 -21.05 -80.95
N TYR A 358 -108.81 -20.26 -81.48
CA TYR A 358 -108.88 -19.81 -82.87
C TYR A 358 -108.30 -20.87 -83.82
N SER A 359 -109.15 -21.82 -84.22
CA SER A 359 -108.84 -22.73 -85.33
C SER A 359 -108.77 -21.94 -86.63
N ILE A 360 -107.59 -21.84 -87.24
CA ILE A 360 -107.48 -21.36 -88.64
C ILE A 360 -108.22 -22.39 -89.52
N ASN A 361 -109.28 -21.98 -90.19
CA ASN A 361 -109.94 -22.85 -91.16
C ASN A 361 -109.00 -23.08 -92.34
N GLN A 362 -108.90 -24.32 -92.80
CA GLN A 362 -108.03 -24.70 -93.93
C GLN A 362 -108.44 -24.00 -95.25
N SER A 363 -109.62 -23.37 -95.30
CA SER A 363 -110.08 -22.47 -96.36
C SER A 363 -109.31 -21.16 -96.44
N ASP A 364 -108.72 -20.70 -95.34
CA ASP A 364 -108.11 -19.37 -95.24
C ASP A 364 -106.62 -19.38 -95.65
N LEU A 365 -106.09 -20.56 -95.97
CA LEU A 365 -104.70 -20.82 -96.37
C LEU A 365 -104.46 -20.80 -97.90
N LYS A 366 -105.45 -20.47 -98.73
CA LYS A 366 -105.26 -20.29 -100.18
C LYS A 366 -105.01 -18.83 -100.56
N VAL A 367 -103.88 -18.25 -100.14
CA VAL A 367 -103.27 -17.12 -100.85
C VAL A 367 -101.75 -17.28 -100.76
N GLY A 368 -101.18 -17.93 -101.78
CA GLY A 368 -99.76 -18.21 -101.87
C GLY A 368 -99.45 -18.95 -103.17
N ASN A 369 -99.64 -18.26 -104.29
CA ASN A 369 -99.00 -18.55 -105.57
C ASN A 369 -99.08 -17.28 -106.44
N GLN A 370 -98.17 -16.34 -106.16
CA GLN A 370 -97.42 -15.58 -107.17
C GLN A 370 -96.00 -15.37 -106.65
#